data_AF-A0A2G9QCA0-F1
#
_entry.id   AF-A0A2G9QCA0-F1
#
_cell.length_a   1.000
_cell.length_b   1.000
_cell.length_c   1.000
_cell.angle_alpha   90.00
_cell.angle_beta   90.00
_cell.angle_gamma   90.00
#
_symmetry.space_group_name_H-M   'P 1'
#
loop_
_entity.id
_entity.type
_entity.pdbx_description
1 polymer ?
#
loop_
_entity_poly.entity_id
_entity_poly.type
_entity_poly.pdbx_seq_one_letter_code
_entity_poly.pdbx_strand_id
1 'polypeptide(L)'
;MQQNLIVFTTTQINKITMKNEFYCRLDFLWKRKFKMERERIETMENLNRVLLENVLPADVAQQFIGQNLRNEDLYYQSYDCVCVIFASIPDFKEFYTESDENHEGLECLRLLNEIIADFDEVCRPISV
;
A
#
# COMPACT_ATOMS: atom_id res chain seq x y z
N MET A 1 -47.36 40.20 30.09
CA MET A 1 -46.74 38.97 30.63
C MET A 1 -46.63 37.86 29.57
N GLN A 2 -47.73 37.43 28.93
CA GLN A 2 -47.71 36.36 27.92
C GLN A 2 -46.90 36.69 26.64
N GLN A 3 -47.00 37.90 26.09
CA GLN A 3 -46.21 38.30 24.90
C GLN A 3 -44.69 38.18 25.10
N ASN A 4 -44.18 38.62 26.26
CA ASN A 4 -42.74 38.59 26.55
C ASN A 4 -42.21 37.15 26.69
N LEU A 5 -43.03 36.23 27.19
CA LEU A 5 -42.69 34.80 27.29
C LEU A 5 -42.61 34.15 25.90
N ILE A 6 -43.52 34.50 24.98
CA ILE A 6 -43.51 34.02 23.60
C ILE A 6 -42.24 34.50 22.87
N VAL A 7 -41.86 35.77 23.04
CA VAL A 7 -40.64 36.34 22.45
C VAL A 7 -39.38 35.67 23.01
N PHE A 8 -39.35 35.39 24.32
CA PHE A 8 -38.23 34.69 24.94
C PHE A 8 -38.06 33.27 24.40
N THR A 9 -39.15 32.50 24.30
CA THR A 9 -39.11 31.11 23.80
C THR A 9 -38.70 31.03 22.33
N THR A 10 -39.23 31.89 21.46
CA THR A 10 -38.83 31.96 20.04
C THR A 10 -37.36 32.34 19.85
N THR A 11 -36.84 33.26 20.68
CA THR A 11 -35.42 33.63 20.64
C THR A 11 -34.52 32.46 21.04
N GLN A 12 -34.91 31.66 22.03
CA GLN A 12 -34.14 30.47 22.44
C GLN A 12 -34.19 29.36 21.38
N ILE A 13 -35.37 29.12 20.78
CA ILE A 13 -35.54 28.15 19.70
C ILE A 13 -34.64 28.53 18.50
N ASN A 14 -34.64 29.80 18.07
CA ASN A 14 -33.80 30.25 16.97
C ASN A 14 -32.30 30.07 17.26
N LYS A 15 -31.84 30.31 18.49
CA LYS A 15 -30.45 30.07 18.90
C LYS A 15 -30.08 28.58 18.82
N ILE A 16 -30.99 27.69 19.24
CA ILE A 16 -30.77 26.23 19.16
C ILE A 16 -30.73 25.78 17.70
N THR A 17 -31.65 26.26 16.86
CA THR A 17 -31.71 25.92 15.43
C THR A 17 -30.43 26.33 14.71
N MET A 18 -29.93 27.54 14.93
CA MET A 18 -28.67 28.01 14.33
C MET A 18 -27.46 27.20 14.80
N LYS A 19 -27.40 26.86 16.11
CA LYS A 19 -26.35 25.96 16.61
C LYS A 19 -26.42 24.58 15.97
N ASN A 20 -27.62 24.02 15.84
CA ASN A 20 -27.83 22.71 15.24
C ASN A 20 -27.38 22.70 13.78
N GLU A 21 -27.74 23.71 12.99
CA GLU A 21 -27.25 23.85 11.60
C GLU A 21 -25.72 23.92 11.53
N PHE A 22 -25.09 24.69 12.43
CA PHE A 22 -23.64 24.77 12.52
C PHE A 22 -23.00 23.40 12.83
N TYR A 23 -23.51 22.68 13.84
CA TYR A 23 -22.99 21.36 14.19
C TYR A 23 -23.22 20.32 13.09
N CYS A 24 -24.36 20.36 12.39
CA CYS A 24 -24.62 19.49 11.24
C CYS A 24 -23.63 19.73 10.10
N ARG A 25 -23.34 21.00 9.78
CA ARG A 25 -22.34 21.35 8.76
C ARG A 25 -20.94 20.91 9.18
N LEU A 26 -20.61 21.12 10.45
CA LEU A 26 -19.33 20.67 11.01
C LEU A 26 -19.21 19.15 10.89
N ASP A 27 -20.19 18.39 11.38
CA ASP A 27 -20.23 16.92 11.29
C ASP A 27 -20.08 16.42 9.85
N PHE A 28 -20.78 17.04 8.89
CA PHE A 28 -20.62 16.72 7.47
C PHE A 28 -19.18 16.93 6.98
N LEU A 29 -18.56 18.06 7.31
CA LEU A 29 -17.17 18.36 6.92
C LEU A 29 -16.18 17.37 7.55
N TRP A 30 -16.36 17.04 8.84
CA TRP A 30 -15.52 16.06 9.52
C TRP A 30 -15.68 14.67 8.92
N LYS A 31 -16.91 14.20 8.69
CA LYS A 31 -17.17 12.92 8.02
C LYS A 31 -16.52 12.85 6.64
N ARG A 32 -16.61 13.93 5.85
CA ARG A 32 -15.96 14.01 4.54
C ARG A 32 -14.44 13.95 4.68
N LYS A 33 -13.85 14.70 5.62
CA LYS A 33 -12.40 14.69 5.87
C LYS A 33 -11.91 13.32 6.32
N PHE A 34 -12.61 12.67 7.25
CA PHE A 34 -12.29 11.31 7.71
C PHE A 34 -12.40 10.28 6.59
N LYS A 35 -13.38 10.42 5.69
CA LYS A 35 -13.50 9.53 4.53
C LYS A 35 -12.30 9.67 3.59
N MET A 36 -11.94 10.90 3.22
CA MET A 36 -10.76 11.15 2.37
C MET A 36 -9.46 10.67 3.04
N GLU A 37 -9.30 10.92 4.33
CA GLU A 37 -8.09 10.47 5.05
C GLU A 37 -8.03 8.94 5.14
N ARG A 38 -9.17 8.27 5.32
CA ARG A 38 -9.25 6.80 5.31
C ARG A 38 -8.86 6.22 3.96
N GLU A 39 -9.40 6.76 2.86
CA GLU A 39 -9.03 6.34 1.49
C GLU A 39 -7.53 6.57 1.23
N ARG A 40 -6.96 7.66 1.74
CA ARG A 40 -5.53 7.96 1.64
C ARG A 40 -4.67 6.96 2.45
N ILE A 41 -5.12 6.60 3.65
CA ILE A 41 -4.43 5.60 4.48
C ILE A 41 -4.47 4.24 3.80
N GLU A 42 -5.63 3.82 3.30
CA GLU A 42 -5.80 2.52 2.61
C GLU A 42 -4.92 2.42 1.35
N THR A 43 -4.87 3.47 0.54
CA THR A 43 -4.00 3.50 -0.63
C THR A 43 -2.51 3.44 -0.24
N MET A 44 -2.11 4.15 0.82
CA MET A 44 -0.73 4.10 1.33
C MET A 44 -0.37 2.71 1.89
N GLU A 45 -1.27 2.07 2.64
CA GLU A 45 -1.08 0.72 3.17
C GLU A 45 -0.93 -0.31 2.03
N ASN A 46 -1.76 -0.21 1.00
CA ASN A 46 -1.66 -1.07 -0.18
C ASN A 46 -0.34 -0.87 -0.94
N LEU A 47 0.12 0.37 -1.11
CA LEU A 47 1.40 0.66 -1.73
C LEU A 47 2.57 0.11 -0.90
N ASN A 48 2.56 0.34 0.41
CA ASN A 48 3.60 -0.19 1.31
C ASN A 48 3.64 -1.71 1.30
N ARG A 49 2.47 -2.37 1.23
CA ARG A 49 2.37 -3.83 1.09
C ARG A 49 3.05 -4.30 -0.19
N VAL A 50 2.69 -3.75 -1.35
CA VAL A 50 3.28 -4.14 -2.64
C VAL A 50 4.79 -3.90 -2.65
N LEU A 51 5.26 -2.78 -2.10
CA LEU A 51 6.70 -2.49 -2.01
C LEU A 51 7.44 -3.48 -1.11
N LEU A 52 6.84 -3.86 0.02
CA LEU A 52 7.44 -4.84 0.92
C LEU A 52 7.44 -6.24 0.34
N GLU A 53 6.35 -6.66 -0.32
CA GLU A 53 6.24 -7.97 -0.98
C GLU A 53 7.21 -8.12 -2.16
N ASN A 54 7.66 -7.01 -2.78
CA ASN A 54 8.71 -7.03 -3.81
C ASN A 54 10.12 -7.30 -3.24
N VAL A 55 10.34 -7.11 -1.95
CA VAL A 55 11.67 -7.23 -1.30
C VAL A 55 11.71 -8.40 -0.32
N LEU A 56 10.59 -8.67 0.34
CA LEU A 56 10.43 -9.68 1.37
C LEU A 56 9.35 -10.68 0.97
N PRO A 57 9.49 -11.96 1.37
CA PRO A 57 8.40 -12.93 1.27
C PRO A 57 7.12 -12.41 1.97
N ALA A 58 5.95 -12.72 1.41
CA ALA A 58 4.65 -12.17 1.89
C ALA A 58 4.41 -12.39 3.39
N ASP A 59 4.72 -13.58 3.90
CA ASP A 59 4.55 -13.92 5.33
C ASP A 59 5.46 -13.10 6.24
N VAL A 60 6.66 -12.77 5.76
CA VAL A 60 7.63 -11.95 6.48
C VAL A 60 7.19 -10.49 6.45
N ALA A 61 6.76 -9.98 5.28
CA ALA A 61 6.28 -8.61 5.12
C ALA A 61 5.13 -8.28 6.09
N GLN A 62 4.22 -9.21 6.35
CA GLN A 62 3.10 -9.00 7.29
C GLN A 62 3.57 -8.70 8.72
N GLN A 63 4.71 -9.26 9.15
CA GLN A 63 5.26 -8.98 10.48
C GLN A 63 5.77 -7.54 10.60
N PHE A 64 6.25 -6.94 9.50
CA PHE A 64 6.77 -5.57 9.49
C PHE A 64 5.68 -4.50 9.32
N ILE A 65 4.55 -4.81 8.69
CA ILE A 65 3.46 -3.83 8.46
C ILE A 65 2.67 -3.53 9.75
N GLY A 66 2.65 -4.45 10.73
CA GLY A 66 1.83 -4.33 11.94
C GLY A 66 2.59 -4.17 13.26
N GLN A 67 3.91 -4.34 13.27
CA GLN A 67 4.70 -4.28 14.49
C GLN A 67 5.55 -3.00 14.52
N ASN A 68 5.58 -2.31 15.66
CA ASN A 68 6.57 -1.25 15.97
C ASN A 68 7.94 -1.89 16.25
N LEU A 69 8.44 -2.70 15.32
CA LEU A 69 9.80 -3.22 15.35
C LEU A 69 10.74 -2.01 15.19
N ARG A 70 11.74 -1.92 16.07
CA ARG A 70 12.77 -0.90 15.90
C ARG A 70 13.65 -1.35 14.74
N ASN A 71 14.26 -0.40 14.02
CA ASN A 71 15.13 -0.69 12.87
C ASN A 71 16.32 -1.65 13.18
N GLU A 72 16.55 -2.00 14.44
CA GLU A 72 17.64 -2.86 14.90
C GLU A 72 17.21 -4.32 15.17
N ASP A 73 15.91 -4.62 15.13
CA ASP A 73 15.39 -5.95 15.44
C ASP A 73 15.48 -6.86 14.19
N LEU A 74 16.43 -7.81 14.18
CA LEU A 74 16.64 -8.77 13.09
C LEU A 74 15.59 -9.89 13.09
N TYR A 75 15.11 -10.28 11.90
CA TYR A 75 14.21 -11.43 11.73
C TYR A 75 14.98 -12.72 11.39
N TYR A 76 14.68 -13.80 12.10
CA TYR A 76 15.22 -15.13 11.82
C TYR A 76 14.20 -16.22 12.20
N GLN A 77 14.08 -17.26 11.35
CA GLN A 77 13.23 -18.42 11.60
C GLN A 77 13.94 -19.70 11.13
N SER A 78 13.94 -20.74 11.98
CA SER A 78 14.47 -22.06 11.65
C SER A 78 13.40 -22.92 10.97
N TYR A 79 13.82 -23.69 9.97
CA TYR A 79 12.97 -24.63 9.24
C TYR A 79 13.63 -26.01 9.23
N ASP A 80 12.88 -27.06 9.56
CA ASP A 80 13.41 -28.42 9.67
C ASP A 80 13.65 -29.10 8.31
N CYS A 81 12.89 -28.71 7.28
CA CYS A 81 12.93 -29.29 5.94
C CYS A 81 12.81 -28.20 4.87
N VAL A 82 13.88 -27.95 4.11
CA VAL A 82 13.92 -26.98 3.00
C VAL A 82 14.63 -27.56 1.78
N CYS A 83 14.24 -27.13 0.59
CA CYS A 83 14.92 -27.44 -0.67
C CYS A 83 15.44 -26.14 -1.30
N VAL A 84 16.66 -26.15 -1.80
CA VAL A 84 17.29 -25.01 -2.48
C VAL A 84 17.70 -25.45 -3.88
N ILE A 85 17.28 -24.71 -4.89
CA ILE A 85 17.59 -24.97 -6.30
C ILE A 85 18.35 -23.76 -6.84
N PHE A 86 19.41 -24.02 -7.59
CA PHE A 86 20.17 -23.01 -8.32
C PHE A 86 19.96 -23.20 -9.81
N ALA A 87 19.73 -22.10 -10.53
CA ALA A 87 19.66 -22.06 -11.98
C ALA A 87 20.68 -21.03 -12.49
N SER A 88 21.33 -21.32 -13.61
CA SER A 88 22.29 -20.43 -14.24
C SER A 88 22.06 -20.41 -15.75
N ILE A 89 22.13 -19.24 -16.37
CA ILE A 89 22.10 -19.09 -17.82
C ILE A 89 23.55 -19.19 -18.32
N PRO A 90 23.94 -20.29 -19.00
CA PRO A 90 25.29 -20.41 -19.53
C PRO A 90 25.55 -19.38 -20.64
N ASP A 91 26.79 -18.96 -20.78
CA ASP A 91 27.31 -18.16 -21.90
C ASP A 91 26.61 -16.80 -22.17
N PHE A 92 25.76 -16.33 -21.26
CA PHE A 92 25.06 -15.04 -21.41
C PHE A 92 26.02 -13.85 -21.59
N LYS A 93 27.18 -13.91 -20.94
CA LYS A 93 28.23 -12.88 -21.04
C LYS A 93 28.85 -12.79 -22.43
N GLU A 94 28.98 -13.92 -23.14
CA GLU A 94 29.55 -13.94 -24.49
C GLU A 94 28.54 -13.48 -25.54
N PHE A 95 27.25 -13.69 -25.27
CA PHE A 95 26.15 -13.18 -26.08
C PHE A 95 25.91 -11.67 -25.88
N TYR A 96 26.24 -11.14 -24.71
CA TYR A 96 26.08 -9.72 -24.40
C TYR A 96 27.12 -8.86 -25.12
N THR A 97 26.66 -7.97 -26.01
CA THR A 97 27.50 -7.00 -26.71
C THR A 97 26.90 -5.61 -26.60
N GLU A 98 27.66 -4.67 -26.03
CA GLU A 98 27.32 -3.24 -26.01
C GLU A 98 27.86 -2.59 -27.29
N SER A 99 27.03 -2.48 -28.32
CA SER A 99 27.34 -1.73 -29.54
C SER A 99 26.20 -0.77 -29.89
N ASP A 100 26.50 0.32 -30.59
CA ASP A 100 25.49 1.28 -31.08
C ASP A 100 24.45 0.59 -32.00
N GLU A 101 24.86 -0.45 -32.73
CA GLU A 101 23.98 -1.28 -33.56
C GLU A 101 23.06 -2.20 -32.73
N ASN A 102 23.44 -2.51 -31.49
CA ASN A 102 22.68 -3.38 -30.57
C ASN A 102 21.97 -2.58 -29.46
N HIS A 103 21.68 -1.30 -29.70
CA HIS A 103 21.01 -0.42 -28.72
C HIS A 103 21.66 -0.46 -27.33
N GLU A 104 23.01 -0.41 -27.26
CA GLU A 104 23.77 -0.46 -26.00
C GLU A 104 23.51 -1.74 -25.17
N GLY A 105 23.14 -2.86 -25.82
CA GLY A 105 22.86 -4.13 -25.14
C GLY A 105 21.48 -4.19 -24.46
N LEU A 106 20.60 -3.21 -24.70
CA LEU A 106 19.25 -3.17 -24.13
C LEU A 106 18.40 -4.37 -24.55
N GLU A 107 18.54 -4.85 -25.78
CA GLU A 107 17.81 -6.02 -26.26
C GLU A 107 18.19 -7.30 -25.51
N CYS A 108 19.46 -7.44 -25.12
CA CYS A 108 19.90 -8.57 -24.29
C CYS A 108 19.29 -8.50 -22.87
N LEU A 109 19.16 -7.30 -22.29
CA LEU A 109 18.48 -7.11 -21.00
C LEU A 109 16.97 -7.35 -21.10
N ARG A 110 16.33 -6.97 -22.21
CA ARG A 110 14.92 -7.25 -22.47
C ARG A 110 14.68 -8.76 -22.51
N LEU A 111 15.50 -9.50 -23.25
CA LEU A 111 15.41 -10.96 -23.30
C LEU A 111 15.63 -11.59 -21.91
N LEU A 112 16.60 -11.10 -21.14
CA LEU A 112 16.83 -11.58 -19.77
C LEU A 112 15.61 -11.33 -18.88
N ASN A 113 15.01 -10.15 -18.98
CA ASN A 113 13.81 -9.81 -18.23
C ASN A 113 12.60 -10.67 -18.65
N GLU A 114 12.48 -11.02 -19.93
CA GLU A 114 11.46 -11.96 -20.42
C GLU A 114 11.67 -13.35 -19.82
N ILE A 115 12.89 -13.88 -19.84
CA ILE A 115 13.22 -15.18 -19.24
C ILE A 115 12.88 -15.18 -17.74
N ILE A 116 13.29 -14.14 -17.00
CA ILE A 116 13.00 -14.03 -15.56
C ILE A 116 11.50 -13.92 -15.30
N ALA A 117 10.76 -13.13 -16.09
CA ALA A 117 9.32 -12.98 -15.95
C ALA A 117 8.57 -14.30 -16.20
N ASP A 118 9.01 -15.10 -17.17
CA ASP A 118 8.46 -16.44 -17.43
C ASP A 118 8.69 -17.38 -16.22
N PHE A 119 9.86 -17.32 -15.59
CA PHE A 119 10.13 -18.05 -14.35
C PHE A 119 9.27 -17.56 -13.17
N ASP A 120 9.08 -16.25 -13.02
CA ASP A 120 8.22 -15.67 -11.98
C ASP A 120 6.75 -16.10 -12.15
N GLU A 121 6.29 -16.33 -13.38
CA GLU A 121 4.96 -16.89 -13.63
C GLU A 121 4.86 -18.35 -13.19
N VAL A 122 5.85 -19.18 -13.50
CA VAL A 122 5.87 -20.61 -13.10
C VAL A 122 5.98 -20.75 -11.57
N CYS A 123 6.73 -19.86 -10.91
CA CYS A 123 6.93 -19.88 -9.47
C CYS A 123 5.74 -19.32 -8.67
N ARG A 124 4.77 -18.67 -9.32
CA ARG A 124 3.58 -18.18 -8.62
C ARG A 124 2.75 -19.38 -8.13
N PRO A 125 2.34 -19.39 -6.85
CA PRO A 125 1.46 -20.42 -6.35
C PRO A 125 0.17 -20.40 -7.18
N ILE A 126 -0.30 -21.58 -7.60
CA ILE A 126 -1.56 -21.72 -8.31
C ILE A 126 -2.65 -21.20 -7.36
N SER A 127 -3.23 -20.04 -7.68
CA SER A 127 -4.47 -19.58 -7.06
C SER A 127 -5.58 -20.53 -7.53
N VAL A 128 -5.79 -21.64 -6.82
CA VAL A 128 -6.91 -22.57 -7.03
C VAL A 128 -8.19 -21.99 -6.45
#